data_AF-A0A497FKI6-F1
#
_entry.id   AF-A0A497FKI6-F1
#
_cell.length_a   1.000
_cell.length_b   1.000
_cell.length_c   1.000
_cell.angle_alpha   90.00
_cell.angle_beta   90.00
_cell.angle_gamma   90.00
#
_symmetry.space_group_name_H-M   'P 1'
#
loop_
_entity.id
_entity.type
_entity.pdbx_description
1 polymer ?
#
loop_
_entity_poly.entity_id
_entity_poly.type
_entity_poly.pdbx_seq_one_letter_code
_entity_poly.pdbx_strand_id
1 'polypeptide(L)'
;MPVVTVKHTFILTRTRGRNMLFVWADAEVADGETIHARDLGLKTIYDAEVISNNANINASGTVMYPGSYGNYIVVYGSDVSGSVVAAAGSFWAIVKALGI
;
A
#
# COMPACT_ATOMS: atom_id res chain seq x y z
N MET A 1 3.92 -11.45 6.95
CA MET A 1 3.83 -10.09 7.53
C MET A 1 4.66 -9.23 6.61
N PRO A 2 4.04 -8.25 5.93
CA PRO A 2 4.74 -7.48 4.91
C PRO A 2 5.85 -6.65 5.51
N VAL A 3 6.97 -6.54 4.80
CA VAL A 3 8.11 -5.71 5.21
C VAL A 3 7.98 -4.35 4.54
N VAL A 4 7.56 -3.33 5.29
CA VAL A 4 7.30 -1.99 4.78
C VAL A 4 8.44 -1.05 5.17
N THR A 5 9.01 -0.36 4.18
CA THR A 5 10.04 0.67 4.35
C THR A 5 9.53 2.00 3.82
N VAL A 6 9.14 2.90 4.72
CA VAL A 6 8.76 4.27 4.35
C VAL A 6 9.99 5.03 3.83
N LYS A 7 9.91 5.53 2.60
CA LYS A 7 10.97 6.32 1.95
C LYS A 7 10.75 7.81 2.14
N HIS A 8 9.51 8.27 1.94
CA HIS A 8 9.18 9.69 1.99
C HIS A 8 7.81 9.92 2.59
N THR A 9 7.67 11.03 3.32
CA THR A 9 6.39 11.52 3.84
C THR A 9 6.29 13.01 3.55
N PHE A 10 5.20 13.41 2.90
CA PHE A 10 4.92 14.79 2.51
C PHE A 10 3.64 15.26 3.19
N ILE A 11 3.60 16.52 3.61
CA ILE A 11 2.38 17.13 4.13
C ILE A 11 1.65 17.78 2.96
N LEU A 12 0.47 17.25 2.60
CA LEU A 12 -0.34 17.78 1.50
C LEU A 12 -1.12 19.01 1.91
N THR A 13 -1.85 18.93 3.03
CA THR A 13 -2.63 20.05 3.57
C THR A 13 -2.60 20.03 5.09
N ARG A 14 -2.76 21.22 5.68
CA ARG A 14 -2.99 21.40 7.10
C ARG A 14 -4.38 21.99 7.27
N THR A 15 -5.33 21.22 7.76
CA THR A 15 -6.70 21.71 8.01
C THR A 15 -7.13 21.31 9.42
N ARG A 16 -7.50 22.30 10.24
CA ARG A 16 -8.02 22.12 11.61
C ARG A 16 -7.14 21.22 12.50
N GLY A 17 -5.81 21.39 12.45
CA GLY A 17 -4.88 20.64 13.30
C GLY A 17 -4.62 19.19 12.88
N ARG A 18 -5.14 18.75 11.73
CA ARG A 18 -4.78 17.48 11.08
C ARG A 18 -3.90 17.76 9.86
N ASN A 19 -2.79 17.04 9.77
CA ASN A 19 -1.90 17.07 8.61
C ASN A 19 -2.30 15.90 7.72
N MET A 20 -2.81 16.19 6.53
CA MET A 20 -2.99 15.15 5.52
C MET A 20 -1.61 14.81 4.96
N LEU A 21 -1.21 13.56 5.11
CA LEU A 21 0.09 13.04 4.71
C LEU A 21 -0.04 12.25 3.41
N PHE A 22 0.94 12.42 2.55
CA PHE A 22 1.21 11.52 1.43
C PHE A 22 2.48 10.73 1.77
N VAL A 23 2.38 9.42 1.83
CA VAL A 23 3.47 8.51 2.20
C VAL A 23 3.85 7.70 0.97
N TRP A 24 5.15 7.62 0.69
CA TRP A 24 5.72 6.70 -0.28
C TRP A 24 6.58 5.66 0.47
N ALA A 25 6.23 4.39 0.33
CA ALA A 25 6.96 3.27 0.88
C ALA A 25 7.27 2.21 -0.18
N ASP A 26 8.33 1.44 0.06
CA ASP A 26 8.56 0.15 -0.59
C ASP A 26 8.05 -0.95 0.35
N ALA A 27 7.41 -1.98 -0.19
CA ALA A 27 6.91 -3.11 0.59
C ALA A 27 7.25 -4.44 -0.08
N GLU A 28 7.76 -5.40 0.69
CA GLU A 28 7.78 -6.81 0.29
C GLU A 28 6.51 -7.47 0.81
N VAL A 29 5.67 -7.95 -0.10
CA VAL A 29 4.31 -8.43 0.18
C VAL A 29 3.98 -9.66 -0.67
N ALA A 30 3.06 -10.49 -0.21
CA ALA A 30 2.46 -11.55 -1.03
C ALA A 30 1.01 -11.22 -1.43
N ASP A 31 0.47 -11.93 -2.43
CA ASP A 31 -0.94 -11.84 -2.80
C ASP A 31 -1.86 -12.11 -1.58
N GLY A 32 -2.80 -11.20 -1.34
CA GLY A 32 -3.73 -11.23 -0.20
C GLY A 32 -3.15 -10.72 1.12
N GLU A 33 -1.88 -10.33 1.20
CA GLU A 33 -1.32 -9.74 2.43
C GLU A 33 -1.86 -8.33 2.69
N THR A 34 -1.81 -7.93 3.97
CA THR A 34 -2.36 -6.67 4.44
C THR A 34 -1.29 -5.74 5.00
N ILE A 35 -1.29 -4.48 4.54
CA ILE A 35 -0.47 -3.40 5.11
C ILE A 35 -1.36 -2.52 5.99
N HIS A 36 -1.08 -2.44 7.29
CA HIS A 36 -1.85 -1.58 8.19
C HIS A 36 -1.38 -0.12 8.13
N ALA A 37 -2.27 0.81 8.47
CA ALA A 37 -1.92 2.24 8.54
C ALA A 37 -0.66 2.51 9.39
N ARG A 38 -0.52 1.81 10.52
CA ARG A 38 0.65 1.93 11.42
C ARG A 38 1.96 1.54 10.75
N ASP A 39 1.95 0.61 9.80
CA ASP A 39 3.14 0.14 9.09
C ASP A 39 3.66 1.22 8.13
N LEU A 40 2.78 2.15 7.72
CA LEU A 40 3.08 3.34 6.91
C LEU A 40 3.31 4.59 7.76
N GLY A 41 3.29 4.47 9.09
CA GLY A 41 3.39 5.63 10.00
C GLY A 41 2.15 6.53 10.00
N LEU A 42 1.00 6.02 9.55
CA LEU A 42 -0.29 6.71 9.51
C LEU A 42 -1.20 6.22 10.64
N LYS A 43 -2.09 7.08 11.13
CA LYS A 43 -3.21 6.71 12.02
C LYS A 43 -4.38 6.12 11.26
N THR A 44 -4.64 6.61 10.06
CA THR A 44 -5.63 6.03 9.13
C THR A 44 -5.22 6.31 7.70
N ILE A 45 -5.58 5.39 6.81
CA ILE A 45 -5.47 5.53 5.36
C ILE A 45 -6.82 6.00 4.80
N TYR A 46 -6.81 6.90 3.83
CA TYR A 46 -8.01 7.29 3.07
C TYR A 46 -7.98 6.70 1.67
N ASP A 47 -6.81 6.68 1.06
CA ASP A 47 -6.60 6.15 -0.28
C ASP A 47 -5.17 5.58 -0.40
N ALA A 48 -4.97 4.64 -1.30
CA ALA A 48 -3.66 4.06 -1.58
C ALA A 48 -3.55 3.53 -3.01
N GLU A 49 -2.41 3.81 -3.63
CA GLU A 49 -1.96 3.20 -4.89
C GLU A 49 -0.88 2.17 -4.56
N VAL A 50 -1.03 0.96 -5.11
CA VAL A 50 -0.04 -0.12 -4.98
C VAL A 50 0.33 -0.60 -6.38
N ILE A 51 1.63 -0.61 -6.68
CA ILE A 51 2.18 -1.00 -7.98
C ILE A 51 3.37 -1.94 -7.74
N SER A 52 3.52 -2.97 -8.56
CA SER A 52 4.67 -3.86 -8.50
C SER A 52 5.92 -3.21 -9.12
N ASN A 53 7.09 -3.47 -8.53
CA ASN A 53 8.38 -3.16 -9.15
C ASN A 53 8.79 -4.19 -10.22
N ASN A 54 8.11 -5.33 -10.28
CA ASN A 54 8.33 -6.35 -11.29
C ASN A 54 7.34 -6.17 -12.45
N ALA A 55 7.86 -5.97 -13.66
CA ALA A 55 7.08 -5.77 -14.89
C ALA A 55 6.15 -6.94 -15.23
N ASN A 56 6.42 -8.14 -14.71
CA ASN A 56 5.61 -9.33 -14.95
C ASN A 56 4.51 -9.52 -13.89
N ILE A 57 4.40 -8.63 -12.90
CA ILE A 57 3.40 -8.73 -11.84
C ILE A 57 2.48 -7.53 -11.91
N ASN A 58 1.20 -7.79 -12.15
CA ASN A 58 0.16 -6.79 -11.95
C ASN A 58 -0.20 -6.77 -10.47
N ALA A 59 -0.05 -5.62 -9.83
CA ALA A 59 -0.43 -5.42 -8.44
C ALA A 59 -1.48 -4.33 -8.29
N SER A 60 -2.32 -4.47 -7.27
CA SER A 60 -3.30 -3.47 -6.87
C SER A 60 -3.47 -3.50 -5.36
N GLY A 61 -3.97 -2.40 -4.79
CA GLY A 61 -4.26 -2.28 -3.37
C GLY A 61 -5.69 -1.80 -3.17
N THR A 62 -6.40 -2.38 -2.21
CA THR A 62 -7.72 -1.90 -1.78
C THR A 62 -7.67 -1.49 -0.32
N VAL A 63 -8.03 -0.24 -0.04
CA VAL A 63 -8.17 0.25 1.34
C VAL A 63 -9.48 -0.28 1.94
N MET A 64 -9.37 -1.07 3.00
CA MET A 64 -10.49 -1.60 3.76
C MET A 64 -10.80 -0.68 4.94
N TYR A 65 -12.05 -0.26 5.09
CA TYR A 65 -12.52 0.64 6.17
C TYR A 65 -11.85 2.03 6.17
N PRO A 66 -11.85 2.77 5.04
CA PRO A 66 -11.16 4.06 4.93
C PRO A 66 -11.61 5.06 6.01
N GLY A 67 -10.65 5.76 6.62
CA GLY A 67 -10.90 6.74 7.70
C GLY A 67 -11.05 6.16 9.11
N SER A 68 -11.04 4.83 9.28
CA SER A 68 -11.05 4.16 10.59
C SER A 68 -9.64 3.92 11.12
N TYR A 69 -9.45 3.92 12.45
CA TYR A 69 -8.14 3.66 13.09
C TYR A 69 -7.64 2.21 12.95
N GLY A 70 -8.51 1.28 12.57
CA GLY A 70 -8.17 -0.13 12.37
C GLY A 70 -7.95 -0.50 10.90
N ASN A 71 -7.77 0.49 10.02
CA ASN A 71 -7.83 0.27 8.60
C ASN A 71 -6.51 -0.19 7.99
N TYR A 72 -6.60 -0.81 6.82
CA TYR A 72 -5.48 -1.48 6.15
C TYR A 72 -5.70 -1.53 4.64
N ILE A 73 -4.62 -1.76 3.90
CA ILE A 73 -4.64 -2.06 2.48
C ILE A 73 -4.54 -3.57 2.33
N VAL A 74 -5.44 -4.19 1.56
CA VAL A 74 -5.23 -5.55 1.05
C VAL A 74 -4.51 -5.43 -0.29
N VAL A 75 -3.37 -6.09 -0.42
CA VAL A 75 -2.60 -6.12 -1.67
C VAL A 75 -2.99 -7.36 -2.46
N TYR A 76 -3.28 -7.15 -3.74
CA TYR A 76 -3.51 -8.21 -4.70
C TYR A 76 -2.37 -8.21 -5.71
N GLY A 77 -1.83 -9.39 -6.00
CA GLY A 77 -0.72 -9.56 -6.92
C GLY A 77 -0.98 -10.73 -7.86
N SER A 78 -0.72 -10.52 -9.14
CA SER A 78 -0.88 -11.57 -10.15
C SER A 78 0.29 -11.62 -11.12
N ASP A 79 0.87 -12.80 -11.28
CA ASP A 79 1.92 -13.08 -12.26
C ASP A 79 1.30 -13.25 -13.65
N VAL A 80 1.75 -12.42 -14.59
CA VAL A 80 1.30 -12.36 -15.98
C VAL A 80 2.45 -12.65 -16.97
N SER A 81 3.55 -13.24 -16.50
CA SER A 81 4.70 -13.62 -17.35
C SER A 81 4.38 -14.74 -18.36
N GLY A 82 3.36 -15.55 -18.10
CA GLY A 82 2.98 -16.71 -18.90
C GLY A 82 1.69 -16.52 -19.72
N SER A 83 1.26 -17.60 -20.38
CA SER A 83 -0.01 -17.63 -21.13
C SER A 83 -1.26 -17.72 -20.24
N VAL A 84 -1.10 -18.01 -18.95
CA VAL A 84 -2.18 -18.10 -17.97
C VAL A 84 -1.80 -17.26 -16.75
N VAL A 85 -2.77 -16.47 -16.30
CA VAL A 85 -2.65 -15.60 -15.11
C VAL A 85 -2.63 -16.45 -13.84
N ALA A 86 -1.65 -16.23 -12.96
CA ALA A 86 -1.51 -16.92 -11.68
C ALA A 86 -1.43 -15.93 -10.50
N ALA A 87 -1.69 -16.39 -9.29
CA ALA A 87 -1.43 -15.59 -8.09
C ALA A 87 0.07 -15.32 -7.98
N ALA A 88 0.45 -14.07 -7.70
CA ALA A 88 1.83 -13.74 -7.44
C ALA A 88 2.26 -14.35 -6.09
N GLY A 89 3.50 -14.85 -6.01
CA GLY A 89 4.14 -15.17 -4.73
C GLY A 89 4.48 -13.91 -3.94
N SER A 90 5.62 -13.90 -3.24
CA SER A 90 6.15 -12.66 -2.67
C SER A 90 6.75 -11.76 -3.77
N PHE A 91 6.49 -10.45 -3.69
CA PHE A 91 7.03 -9.47 -4.61
C PHE A 91 7.24 -8.12 -3.94
N TRP A 92 8.08 -7.30 -4.57
CA TRP A 92 8.32 -5.92 -4.15
C TRP A 92 7.32 -4.97 -4.82
N ALA A 93 6.63 -4.19 -4.01
CA ALA A 93 5.66 -3.19 -4.44
C ALA A 93 6.05 -1.79 -3.95
N ILE A 94 5.74 -0.79 -4.77
CA ILE A 94 5.67 0.60 -4.35
C ILE A 94 4.26 0.86 -3.82
N VAL A 95 4.19 1.43 -2.62
CA VAL A 95 2.95 1.85 -1.98
C VAL A 95 2.97 3.37 -1.82
N LYS A 96 1.96 4.03 -2.37
CA LYS A 96 1.70 5.46 -2.14
C LYS A 96 0.38 5.58 -1.41
N ALA A 97 0.38 6.09 -0.19
CA ALA A 97 -0.81 6.18 0.65
C ALA A 97 -1.10 7.63 1.06
N LEU A 98 -2.38 7.95 1.17
CA LEU A 98 -2.86 9.23 1.68
C LEU A 98 -3.58 8.99 3.01
N GLY A 99 -3.22 9.75 4.04
CA GLY A 99 -3.72 9.50 5.40
C GLY A 99 -3.51 10.67 6.35
N ILE A 100 -3.76 10.44 7.64
CA ILE A 100 -3.44 11.34 8.76
C ILE A 100 -2.71 10.59 9.87
#